data_AF-A0A7J2UQS5-F1
#
_entry.id   AF-A0A7J2UQS5-F1
#
_cell.length_a   1.000
_cell.length_b   1.000
_cell.length_c   1.000
_cell.angle_alpha   90.00
_cell.angle_beta   90.00
_cell.angle_gamma   90.00
#
_symmetry.space_group_name_H-M   'P 1'
#
loop_
_entity.id
_entity.type
_entity.pdbx_description
1 polymer ?
#
loop_
_entity_poly.entity_id
_entity_poly.type
_entity_poly.pdbx_seq_one_letter_code
_entity_poly.pdbx_strand_id
1 'polypeptide(L)'
;ARNGREMAERLVRATPDQGITLVAVDGETFGHHTPGGDRELARCLEILSSRSDVRLTVPAEYLEKNPPTCEVEIRENTSWSCLHGIERWRGDCGCSTGTHPGWSQAWRAPLRNAMDWLARHLAEIYERFSSEYLRDPWQARDDYIGLLLDRSAENVERFFSRHALRRLNPEEKVKVMILLEMERHAMAMFTSCGWFFDDVSEISTVAILSHASRAMQLARRVSGIYLEGGFLEILRGAKSNLPEVGDAVNLYRTVVLPLRSDLRRVVANFAIRFLLSGYPKSVEMYNCEIENLETKVIQGDGQTLAIGSVRILCRETLEEETMDFVALWQGRMLAWVSKSGAWSLGDIAELFRERGGGAVVDHFRETGEKEYSISELFDRERRALIRHLLSPDLLVELRKSIMQLRFIEPNLPTELRLLWLVAILAELRGAVEAQNFEEAGRMVQELRRTGFEPPVEVVSLARQKLRELLGSSRLREAERVAGFLNLVRPGIDGWLPRALAMRRIAEGCRPEEAEILRRIAGV
;
A
#
# COMPACT_ATOMS: atom_id res chain seq x y z
N ALA A 1 19.73 -27.64 10.42
CA ALA A 1 18.51 -27.44 9.61
C ALA A 1 18.63 -27.79 8.12
N ARG A 2 19.84 -28.03 7.56
CA ARG A 2 19.99 -28.43 6.14
C ARG A 2 20.17 -29.93 5.89
N ASN A 3 20.22 -30.73 6.96
CA ASN A 3 20.37 -32.17 6.91
C ASN A 3 19.63 -32.80 8.10
N GLY A 4 18.52 -33.47 7.82
CA GLY A 4 17.63 -34.06 8.82
C GLY A 4 18.27 -35.22 9.58
N ARG A 5 19.14 -36.00 8.92
CA ARG A 5 19.86 -37.10 9.56
C ARG A 5 20.85 -36.59 10.60
N GLU A 6 21.68 -35.62 10.23
CA GLU A 6 22.64 -35.03 11.15
C GLU A 6 21.93 -34.35 12.33
N MET A 7 20.79 -33.71 12.08
CA MET A 7 19.96 -33.12 13.13
C MET A 7 19.43 -34.18 14.10
N ALA A 8 18.90 -35.30 13.60
CA ALA A 8 18.46 -36.41 14.44
C ALA A 8 19.62 -36.96 15.29
N GLU A 9 20.80 -37.20 14.70
CA GLU A 9 21.98 -37.69 15.41
C GLU A 9 22.47 -36.72 16.49
N ARG A 10 22.35 -35.41 16.27
CA ARG A 10 22.67 -34.38 17.29
C ARG A 10 21.63 -34.36 18.40
N LEU A 11 20.34 -34.47 18.08
CA LEU A 11 19.27 -34.49 19.08
C LEU A 11 19.36 -35.72 19.99
N VAL A 12 19.61 -36.90 19.42
CA VAL A 12 19.83 -38.13 20.21
C VAL A 12 21.02 -37.94 21.15
N ARG A 13 22.16 -37.44 20.65
CA ARG A 13 23.35 -37.20 21.47
C ARG A 13 23.14 -36.16 22.58
N ALA A 14 22.28 -35.18 22.35
CA ALA A 14 21.95 -34.15 23.33
C ALA A 14 20.88 -34.60 24.33
N THR A 15 20.19 -35.72 24.08
CA THR A 15 19.14 -36.23 24.95
C THR A 15 19.76 -37.02 26.10
N PRO A 16 19.49 -36.67 27.37
CA PRO A 16 20.00 -37.43 28.50
C PRO A 16 19.29 -38.79 28.62
N ASP A 17 19.93 -39.77 29.24
CA ASP A 17 19.35 -41.10 29.50
C ASP A 17 18.04 -41.03 30.31
N GLN A 18 17.94 -40.03 31.20
CA GLN A 18 16.74 -39.68 31.94
C GLN A 18 16.48 -38.18 31.78
N GLY A 19 15.40 -37.83 31.09
CA GLY A 19 15.02 -36.44 30.89
C GLY A 19 14.34 -36.18 29.56
N ILE A 20 14.33 -34.92 29.16
CA ILE A 20 13.83 -34.45 27.88
C ILE A 20 14.79 -33.41 27.32
N THR A 21 15.00 -33.44 26.01
CA THR A 21 15.63 -32.35 25.28
C THR A 21 14.56 -31.58 24.52
N LEU A 22 14.33 -30.33 24.93
CA LEU A 22 13.40 -29.43 24.28
C LEU A 22 14.17 -28.49 23.34
N VAL A 23 13.71 -28.39 22.09
CA VAL A 23 14.20 -27.42 21.12
C VAL A 23 13.02 -26.59 20.65
N ALA A 24 13.03 -25.30 20.97
CA ALA A 24 12.06 -24.33 20.48
C ALA A 24 12.74 -23.46 19.41
N VAL A 25 12.06 -23.28 18.28
CA VAL A 25 12.50 -22.46 17.14
C VAL A 25 11.27 -21.93 16.42
N ASP A 26 11.39 -20.77 15.78
CA ASP A 26 10.31 -20.19 14.97
C ASP A 26 9.99 -21.12 13.80
N GLY A 27 8.70 -21.37 13.53
CA GLY A 27 8.25 -22.32 12.52
C GLY A 27 8.71 -21.94 11.11
N GLU A 28 8.78 -20.64 10.85
CA GLU A 28 9.26 -20.01 9.62
C GLU A 28 10.72 -20.38 9.30
N THR A 29 11.48 -20.88 10.28
CA THR A 29 12.84 -21.41 10.07
C THR A 29 12.85 -22.49 9.00
N PHE A 30 11.83 -23.35 8.97
CA PHE A 30 11.76 -24.51 8.09
C PHE A 30 10.88 -24.22 6.87
N GLY A 31 11.51 -23.98 5.72
CA GLY A 31 10.82 -23.70 4.44
C GLY A 31 10.90 -22.23 4.03
N HIS A 32 10.56 -21.29 4.91
CA HIS A 32 10.59 -19.86 4.57
C HIS A 32 12.02 -19.28 4.65
N HIS A 33 12.65 -19.33 5.83
CA HIS A 33 14.03 -18.83 5.99
C HIS A 33 15.09 -19.83 5.50
N THR A 34 14.80 -21.12 5.60
CA THR A 34 15.65 -22.19 5.04
C THR A 34 14.85 -22.98 4.00
N PRO A 35 14.97 -22.68 2.70
CA PRO A 35 14.31 -23.44 1.65
C PRO A 35 14.63 -24.94 1.75
N GLY A 36 13.59 -25.78 1.71
CA GLY A 36 13.70 -27.24 1.88
C GLY A 36 13.91 -27.72 3.32
N GLY A 37 14.01 -26.81 4.29
CA GLY A 37 14.17 -27.16 5.72
C GLY A 37 12.98 -27.91 6.30
N ASP A 38 11.78 -27.70 5.77
CA ASP A 38 10.55 -28.45 6.08
C ASP A 38 10.71 -29.95 5.78
N ARG A 39 11.30 -30.30 4.63
CA ARG A 39 11.56 -31.69 4.24
C ARG A 39 12.62 -32.34 5.11
N GLU A 40 13.68 -31.60 5.42
CA GLU A 40 14.74 -32.10 6.30
C GLU A 40 14.26 -32.26 7.75
N LEU A 41 13.35 -31.40 8.23
CA LEU A 41 12.67 -31.59 9.51
C LEU A 41 11.81 -32.86 9.50
N ALA A 42 11.00 -33.06 8.46
CA ALA A 42 10.20 -34.29 8.31
C ALA A 42 11.09 -35.54 8.34
N ARG A 43 12.22 -35.53 7.62
CA ARG A 43 13.21 -36.62 7.64
C ARG A 43 13.82 -36.83 9.02
N CYS A 44 14.14 -35.76 9.74
CA CYS A 44 14.63 -35.83 11.12
C CYS A 44 13.61 -36.53 12.03
N LEU A 45 12.35 -36.13 11.96
CA LEU A 45 11.26 -36.71 12.76
C LEU A 45 11.02 -38.19 12.43
N GLU A 46 11.07 -38.57 11.14
CA GLU A 46 10.95 -39.97 10.71
C GLU A 46 12.09 -40.85 11.26
N ILE A 47 13.32 -40.34 11.24
CA ILE A 47 14.47 -41.02 11.84
C ILE A 47 14.26 -41.16 13.35
N LEU A 48 13.84 -40.10 14.05
CA LEU A 48 13.64 -40.16 15.50
C LEU A 48 12.48 -41.07 15.89
N SER A 49 11.41 -41.12 15.10
CA SER A 49 10.24 -41.98 15.38
C SER A 49 10.51 -43.47 15.16
N SER A 50 11.52 -43.82 14.36
CA SER A 50 11.89 -45.22 14.10
C SER A 50 12.89 -45.80 15.12
N ARG A 51 13.38 -44.97 16.03
CA ARG A 51 14.34 -45.36 17.08
C ARG A 51 13.62 -45.90 18.32
N SER A 52 14.26 -46.86 19.00
CA SER A 52 13.77 -47.43 20.26
C SER A 52 14.42 -46.83 21.50
N ASP A 53 15.52 -46.10 21.35
CA ASP A 53 16.31 -45.49 22.43
C ASP A 53 15.93 -44.04 22.72
N VAL A 54 15.08 -43.42 21.88
CA VAL A 54 14.51 -42.09 22.11
C VAL A 54 13.03 -42.11 21.79
N ARG A 55 12.26 -41.21 22.42
CA ARG A 55 10.83 -41.05 22.17
C ARG A 55 10.52 -39.59 21.83
N LEU A 56 9.91 -39.37 20.67
CA LEU A 56 9.27 -38.10 20.35
C LEU A 56 8.04 -37.93 21.25
N THR A 57 7.90 -36.75 21.84
CA THR A 57 6.79 -36.41 22.73
C THR A 57 6.54 -34.90 22.67
N VAL A 58 5.44 -34.46 23.28
CA VAL A 58 5.11 -33.05 23.48
C VAL A 58 5.26 -32.69 24.96
N PRO A 59 5.54 -31.42 25.33
CA PRO A 59 5.74 -31.04 26.72
C PRO A 59 4.60 -31.48 27.65
N ALA A 60 3.34 -31.40 27.20
CA ALA A 60 2.18 -31.81 27.99
C ALA A 60 2.19 -33.31 28.33
N GLU A 61 2.46 -34.18 27.36
CA GLU A 61 2.52 -35.64 27.58
C GLU A 61 3.71 -36.01 28.50
N TYR A 62 4.85 -35.35 28.33
CA TYR A 62 6.01 -35.58 29.18
C TYR A 62 5.72 -35.19 30.63
N LEU A 63 5.13 -34.03 30.87
CA LEU A 63 4.78 -33.53 32.21
C LEU A 63 3.73 -34.39 32.91
N GLU A 64 2.74 -34.91 32.18
CA GLU A 64 1.73 -35.82 32.74
C GLU A 64 2.37 -37.11 33.30
N LYS A 65 3.38 -37.63 32.59
CA LYS A 65 4.08 -38.87 32.97
C LYS A 65 5.23 -38.66 33.93
N ASN A 66 5.77 -37.44 33.98
CA ASN A 66 6.91 -37.07 34.82
C ASN A 66 6.56 -35.78 35.57
N PRO A 67 5.73 -35.86 36.63
CA PRO A 67 5.38 -34.68 37.43
C PRO A 67 6.63 -33.98 37.97
N PRO A 68 6.66 -32.64 38.00
CA PRO A 68 7.82 -31.90 38.47
C PRO A 68 8.08 -32.18 39.95
N THR A 69 9.33 -32.46 40.29
CA THR A 69 9.79 -32.74 41.67
C THR A 69 10.69 -31.64 42.23
N CYS A 70 11.03 -30.64 41.41
CA CYS A 70 11.83 -29.50 41.79
C CYS A 70 11.16 -28.20 41.34
N GLU A 71 11.40 -27.16 42.12
CA GLU A 71 11.07 -25.79 41.76
C GLU A 71 12.33 -25.10 41.23
N VAL A 72 12.15 -24.24 40.24
CA VAL A 72 13.21 -23.41 39.68
C VAL A 72 12.72 -21.97 39.62
N GLU A 73 13.61 -21.04 39.95
CA GLU A 73 13.32 -19.62 39.83
C GLU A 73 13.64 -19.13 38.42
N ILE A 74 12.69 -18.47 37.77
CA ILE A 74 12.91 -17.82 36.50
C ILE A 74 13.46 -16.42 36.78
N ARG A 75 14.60 -16.08 36.16
CA ARG A 75 15.08 -14.70 36.19
C ARG A 75 14.11 -13.83 35.38
N GLU A 76 13.39 -12.97 36.08
CA GLU A 76 12.43 -12.04 35.50
C GLU A 76 13.05 -11.15 34.42
N ASN A 77 12.21 -10.69 33.48
CA ASN A 77 12.61 -9.81 32.36
C ASN A 77 13.74 -10.38 31.49
N THR A 78 13.85 -11.71 31.39
CA THR A 78 14.76 -12.38 30.45
C THR A 78 14.05 -12.72 29.14
N SER A 79 14.84 -12.97 28.09
CA SER A 79 14.33 -13.49 26.82
C SER A 79 15.31 -14.46 26.19
N TRP A 80 14.81 -15.30 25.30
CA TRP A 80 15.63 -16.26 24.55
C TRP A 80 16.50 -15.62 23.46
N SER A 81 16.16 -14.40 23.00
CA SER A 81 16.74 -13.78 21.79
C SER A 81 17.46 -12.45 22.06
N CYS A 82 17.60 -12.05 23.32
CA CYS A 82 18.39 -10.91 23.76
C CYS A 82 19.15 -11.24 25.04
N LEU A 83 20.48 -11.15 24.98
CA LEU A 83 21.38 -11.38 26.13
C LEU A 83 21.20 -10.33 27.23
N HIS A 84 20.54 -9.21 26.93
CA HIS A 84 20.24 -8.11 27.84
C HIS A 84 18.80 -8.19 28.39
N GLY A 85 18.20 -9.38 28.39
CA GLY A 85 16.85 -9.60 28.87
C GLY A 85 15.79 -9.16 27.87
N ILE A 86 14.90 -8.25 28.25
CA ILE A 86 13.88 -7.67 27.34
C ILE A 86 14.29 -6.32 26.75
N GLU A 87 15.52 -5.87 26.97
CA GLU A 87 15.94 -4.52 26.55
C GLU A 87 15.90 -4.33 25.03
N ARG A 88 15.96 -5.41 24.23
CA ARG A 88 15.70 -5.34 22.77
C ARG A 88 14.36 -4.67 22.45
N TRP A 89 13.33 -4.81 23.28
CA TRP A 89 12.01 -4.23 23.04
C TRP A 89 11.74 -2.96 23.86
N ARG A 90 12.74 -2.45 24.58
CA ARG A 90 12.58 -1.34 25.52
C ARG A 90 13.56 -0.20 25.28
N GLY A 91 14.81 -0.48 24.94
CA GLY A 91 15.86 0.53 24.86
C GLY A 91 17.00 0.18 23.91
N ASP A 92 18.07 0.99 23.97
CA ASP A 92 19.26 0.79 23.16
C ASP A 92 20.25 -0.16 23.86
N CYS A 93 19.96 -1.46 23.81
CA CYS A 93 20.89 -2.49 24.28
C CYS A 93 21.86 -2.97 23.18
N GLY A 94 21.93 -2.27 22.03
CA GLY A 94 22.74 -2.64 20.88
C GLY A 94 22.32 -3.90 20.12
N CYS A 95 21.27 -4.62 20.57
CA CYS A 95 20.77 -5.79 19.87
C CYS A 95 20.01 -5.38 18.60
N SER A 96 20.49 -5.82 17.45
CA SER A 96 19.93 -5.60 16.11
C SER A 96 19.74 -6.93 15.37
N THR A 97 19.27 -6.92 14.13
CA THR A 97 19.33 -8.08 13.24
C THR A 97 20.72 -8.30 12.64
N GLY A 98 21.62 -7.32 12.82
CA GLY A 98 22.94 -7.29 12.22
C GLY A 98 22.94 -6.86 10.75
N THR A 99 21.78 -6.46 10.21
CA THR A 99 21.66 -6.02 8.81
C THR A 99 22.35 -4.67 8.61
N HIS A 100 22.26 -3.78 9.59
CA HIS A 100 22.87 -2.45 9.53
C HIS A 100 23.85 -2.19 10.68
N PRO A 101 25.14 -2.51 10.50
CA PRO A 101 26.16 -2.21 11.50
C PRO A 101 26.23 -0.71 11.81
N GLY A 102 26.24 -0.36 13.09
CA GLY A 102 26.38 1.03 13.57
C GLY A 102 25.07 1.82 13.68
N TRP A 103 23.92 1.24 13.32
CA TRP A 103 22.62 1.87 13.57
C TRP A 103 22.27 1.86 15.06
N SER A 104 21.79 3.00 15.56
CA SER A 104 21.35 3.16 16.94
C SER A 104 19.95 2.61 17.15
N GLN A 105 19.72 2.02 18.32
CA GLN A 105 18.41 1.52 18.75
C GLN A 105 17.73 2.45 19.77
N ALA A 106 18.25 3.67 19.93
CA ALA A 106 17.74 4.69 20.86
C ALA A 106 16.28 5.09 20.60
N TRP A 107 15.76 4.81 19.40
CA TRP A 107 14.37 5.07 19.03
C TRP A 107 13.35 4.21 19.79
N ARG A 108 13.77 3.04 20.29
CA ARG A 108 12.89 2.07 20.96
C ARG A 108 12.24 2.60 22.23
N ALA A 109 13.02 3.31 23.06
CA ALA A 109 12.54 3.85 24.33
C ALA A 109 11.49 4.96 24.14
N PRO A 110 11.72 6.00 23.33
CA PRO A 110 10.68 7.00 23.03
C PRO A 110 9.43 6.40 22.38
N LEU A 111 9.59 5.43 21.47
CA LEU A 111 8.45 4.72 20.90
C LEU A 111 7.65 3.97 21.97
N ARG A 112 8.32 3.23 22.86
CA ARG A 112 7.67 2.50 23.95
C ARG A 112 6.94 3.45 24.90
N ASN A 113 7.58 4.55 25.27
CA ASN A 113 6.98 5.59 26.12
C ASN A 113 5.72 6.20 25.48
N ALA A 114 5.73 6.43 24.17
CA ALA A 114 4.55 6.94 23.45
C ALA A 114 3.39 5.93 23.47
N MET A 115 3.68 4.64 23.26
CA MET A 115 2.68 3.57 23.32
C MET A 115 2.13 3.34 24.72
N ASP A 116 2.98 3.32 25.75
CA ASP A 116 2.56 3.19 27.15
C ASP A 116 1.73 4.40 27.60
N TRP A 117 2.11 5.62 27.16
CA TRP A 117 1.30 6.82 27.39
C TRP A 117 -0.08 6.70 26.74
N LEU A 118 -0.13 6.28 25.48
CA LEU A 118 -1.38 6.13 24.75
C LEU A 118 -2.28 5.06 25.38
N ALA A 119 -1.72 3.91 25.74
CA ALA A 119 -2.44 2.80 26.35
C ALA A 119 -3.15 3.21 27.64
N ARG A 120 -2.49 3.97 28.51
CA ARG A 120 -3.10 4.47 29.75
C ARG A 120 -4.31 5.37 29.48
N HIS A 121 -4.20 6.30 28.53
CA HIS A 121 -5.32 7.20 28.21
C HIS A 121 -6.46 6.48 27.48
N LEU A 122 -6.15 5.48 26.65
CA LEU A 122 -7.17 4.64 26.02
C LEU A 122 -7.92 3.81 27.06
N ALA A 123 -7.23 3.22 28.04
CA ALA A 123 -7.82 2.50 29.15
C ALA A 123 -8.78 3.38 29.97
N GLU A 124 -8.36 4.61 30.30
CA GLU A 124 -9.21 5.58 31.02
C GLU A 124 -10.48 5.94 30.22
N ILE A 125 -10.35 6.14 28.90
CA ILE A 125 -11.49 6.38 28.01
C ILE A 125 -12.39 5.14 27.94
N TYR A 126 -11.80 3.95 27.79
CA TYR A 126 -12.54 2.72 27.69
C TYR A 126 -13.39 2.50 28.93
N GLU A 127 -12.78 2.50 30.11
CA GLU A 127 -13.47 2.28 31.39
C GLU A 127 -14.57 3.31 31.61
N ARG A 128 -14.27 4.61 31.42
CA ARG A 128 -15.24 5.69 31.61
C ARG A 128 -16.46 5.56 30.71
N PHE A 129 -16.27 5.37 29.41
CA PHE A 129 -17.35 5.44 28.43
C PHE A 129 -18.09 4.11 28.25
N SER A 130 -17.44 2.98 28.53
CA SER A 130 -18.09 1.67 28.44
C SER A 130 -18.91 1.32 29.69
N SER A 131 -18.56 1.86 30.87
CA SER A 131 -19.28 1.63 32.13
C SER A 131 -20.73 2.12 32.11
N GLU A 132 -21.11 2.98 31.16
CA GLU A 132 -22.51 3.37 30.95
C GLU A 132 -23.35 2.22 30.36
N TYR A 133 -22.71 1.28 29.65
CA TYR A 133 -23.37 0.25 28.85
C TYR A 133 -23.06 -1.18 29.30
N LEU A 134 -21.89 -1.42 29.89
CA LEU A 134 -21.36 -2.75 30.22
C LEU A 134 -21.28 -2.98 31.74
N ARG A 135 -21.61 -4.20 32.17
CA ARG A 135 -21.56 -4.61 33.59
C ARG A 135 -20.15 -4.63 34.14
N ASP A 136 -19.24 -5.20 33.34
CA ASP A 136 -17.81 -5.28 33.59
C ASP A 136 -17.11 -5.02 32.24
N PRO A 137 -16.62 -3.78 32.02
CA PRO A 137 -15.88 -3.43 30.82
C PRO A 137 -14.71 -4.36 30.51
N TRP A 138 -13.87 -4.67 31.50
CA TRP A 138 -12.63 -5.40 31.29
C TRP A 138 -12.90 -6.87 30.96
N GLN A 139 -13.88 -7.50 31.63
CA GLN A 139 -14.31 -8.84 31.25
C GLN A 139 -14.94 -8.86 29.85
N ALA A 140 -15.70 -7.82 29.47
CA ALA A 140 -16.28 -7.74 28.13
C ALA A 140 -15.21 -7.57 27.03
N ARG A 141 -14.13 -6.81 27.31
CA ARG A 141 -12.95 -6.73 26.44
C ARG A 141 -12.30 -8.10 26.25
N ASP A 142 -12.12 -8.86 27.34
CA ASP A 142 -11.46 -10.17 27.27
C ASP A 142 -12.32 -11.20 26.52
N ASP A 143 -13.64 -11.19 26.78
CA ASP A 143 -14.61 -12.05 26.09
C ASP A 143 -14.83 -11.63 24.61
N TYR A 144 -14.32 -10.46 24.18
CA TYR A 144 -14.45 -9.94 22.82
C TYR A 144 -13.81 -10.86 21.76
N ILE A 145 -12.86 -11.70 22.16
CA ILE A 145 -12.28 -12.73 21.27
C ILE A 145 -13.37 -13.63 20.66
N GLY A 146 -14.46 -13.88 21.39
CA GLY A 146 -15.60 -14.65 20.88
C GLY A 146 -16.26 -13.99 19.67
N LEU A 147 -16.33 -12.66 19.63
CA LEU A 147 -16.83 -11.90 18.48
C LEU A 147 -15.79 -11.83 17.36
N LEU A 148 -14.50 -11.77 17.65
CA LEU A 148 -13.46 -11.81 16.62
C LEU A 148 -13.45 -13.12 15.83
N LEU A 149 -13.76 -14.23 16.50
CA LEU A 149 -13.84 -15.55 15.89
C LEU A 149 -15.17 -15.79 15.16
N ASP A 150 -16.27 -15.21 15.64
CA ASP A 150 -17.60 -15.29 15.03
C ASP A 150 -18.38 -13.99 15.19
N ARG A 151 -18.54 -13.23 14.09
CA ARG A 151 -19.32 -11.98 14.04
C ARG A 151 -20.77 -12.17 13.58
N SER A 152 -21.32 -13.38 13.66
CA SER A 152 -22.73 -13.61 13.34
C SER A 152 -23.65 -12.73 14.20
N ALA A 153 -24.77 -12.30 13.62
CA ALA A 153 -25.75 -11.47 14.33
C ALA A 153 -26.22 -12.12 15.65
N GLU A 154 -26.37 -13.45 15.66
CA GLU A 154 -26.73 -14.20 16.86
C GLU A 154 -25.65 -14.09 17.96
N ASN A 155 -24.37 -14.25 17.60
CA ASN A 155 -23.28 -14.16 18.57
C ASN A 155 -23.11 -12.74 19.11
N VAL A 156 -23.33 -11.72 18.27
CA VAL A 156 -23.36 -10.31 18.68
C VAL A 156 -24.47 -10.06 19.71
N GLU A 157 -25.69 -10.53 19.46
CA GLU A 157 -26.79 -10.38 20.44
C GLU A 157 -26.49 -11.16 21.74
N ARG A 158 -25.91 -12.36 21.63
CA ARG A 158 -25.49 -13.16 22.79
C ARG A 158 -24.46 -12.41 23.64
N PHE A 159 -23.45 -11.82 23.01
CA PHE A 159 -22.45 -11.00 23.69
C PHE A 159 -23.11 -9.83 24.45
N PHE A 160 -23.98 -9.06 23.79
CA PHE A 160 -24.68 -7.96 24.46
C PHE A 160 -25.60 -8.43 25.59
N SER A 161 -26.33 -9.54 25.42
CA SER A 161 -27.18 -10.08 26.49
C SER A 161 -26.40 -10.46 27.76
N ARG A 162 -25.17 -10.96 27.59
CA ARG A 162 -24.28 -11.35 28.69
C ARG A 162 -23.65 -10.13 29.37
N HIS A 163 -23.12 -9.19 28.59
CA HIS A 163 -22.27 -8.12 29.11
C HIS A 163 -22.97 -6.79 29.34
N ALA A 164 -24.08 -6.49 28.66
CA ALA A 164 -24.73 -5.20 28.78
C ALA A 164 -25.49 -5.05 30.12
N LEU A 165 -25.46 -3.84 30.68
CA LEU A 165 -26.22 -3.46 31.89
C LEU A 165 -27.73 -3.50 31.65
N ARG A 166 -28.13 -3.19 30.42
CA ARG A 166 -29.52 -3.10 29.96
C ARG A 166 -29.60 -3.43 28.49
N ARG A 167 -30.82 -3.53 27.95
CA ARG A 167 -31.02 -3.62 26.50
C ARG A 167 -30.50 -2.34 25.85
N LEU A 168 -29.53 -2.50 24.94
CA LEU A 168 -28.95 -1.40 24.19
C LEU A 168 -29.72 -1.16 22.89
N ASN A 169 -29.90 0.10 22.53
CA ASN A 169 -30.40 0.49 21.21
C ASN A 169 -29.27 0.37 20.16
N PRO A 170 -29.57 0.48 18.84
CA PRO A 170 -28.55 0.33 17.79
C PRO A 170 -27.36 1.30 17.92
N GLU A 171 -27.59 2.57 18.24
CA GLU A 171 -26.53 3.58 18.39
C GLU A 171 -25.62 3.27 19.59
N GLU A 172 -26.20 2.79 20.69
CA GLU A 172 -25.46 2.37 21.88
C GLU A 172 -24.61 1.13 21.60
N LYS A 173 -25.13 0.16 20.84
CA LYS A 173 -24.35 -1.00 20.39
C LYS A 173 -23.15 -0.56 19.55
N VAL A 174 -23.34 0.36 18.61
CA VAL A 174 -22.25 0.93 17.80
C VAL A 174 -21.18 1.57 18.69
N LYS A 175 -21.57 2.39 19.68
CA LYS A 175 -20.61 2.99 20.62
C LYS A 175 -19.80 1.95 21.39
N VAL A 176 -20.45 0.91 21.91
CA VAL A 176 -19.78 -0.17 22.63
C VAL A 176 -18.82 -0.94 21.72
N MET A 177 -19.22 -1.25 20.48
CA MET A 177 -18.34 -1.93 19.53
C MET A 177 -17.14 -1.07 19.14
N ILE A 178 -17.31 0.24 18.98
CA ILE A 178 -16.19 1.17 18.74
C ILE A 178 -15.21 1.16 19.92
N LEU A 179 -15.71 1.15 21.17
CA LEU A 179 -14.87 1.08 22.37
C LEU A 179 -14.11 -0.26 22.46
N LEU A 180 -14.73 -1.38 22.11
CA LEU A 180 -14.08 -2.70 22.09
C LEU A 180 -13.02 -2.80 20.97
N GLU A 181 -13.31 -2.28 19.79
CA GLU A 181 -12.34 -2.19 18.69
C GLU A 181 -11.18 -1.24 19.03
N MET A 182 -11.44 -0.18 19.77
CA MET A 182 -10.40 0.71 20.30
C MET A 182 -9.42 -0.06 21.19
N GLU A 183 -9.91 -0.84 22.16
CA GLU A 183 -9.06 -1.66 23.03
C GLU A 183 -8.34 -2.78 22.26
N ARG A 184 -8.99 -3.38 21.25
CA ARG A 184 -8.31 -4.33 20.35
C ARG A 184 -7.09 -3.70 19.68
N HIS A 185 -7.23 -2.47 19.19
CA HIS A 185 -6.11 -1.73 18.60
C HIS A 185 -5.08 -1.28 19.66
N ALA A 186 -5.51 -0.96 20.88
CA ALA A 186 -4.63 -0.66 22.00
C ALA A 186 -3.75 -1.86 22.39
N MET A 187 -4.26 -3.09 22.27
CA MET A 187 -3.45 -4.30 22.44
C MET A 187 -2.56 -4.56 21.22
N ALA A 188 -3.10 -4.41 20.00
CA ALA A 188 -2.37 -4.70 18.77
C ALA A 188 -1.16 -3.78 18.52
N MET A 189 -1.16 -2.55 19.05
CA MET A 189 0.02 -1.68 18.95
C MET A 189 1.23 -2.16 19.78
N PHE A 190 1.06 -3.19 20.61
CA PHE A 190 2.15 -3.83 21.36
C PHE A 190 2.68 -5.12 20.72
N THR A 191 2.34 -5.41 19.46
CA THR A 191 2.99 -6.51 18.72
C THR A 191 4.50 -6.29 18.69
N SER A 192 5.24 -7.21 19.31
CA SER A 192 6.66 -7.05 19.65
C SER A 192 7.58 -6.88 18.43
N CYS A 193 7.16 -7.35 17.25
CA CYS A 193 7.87 -7.14 15.99
C CYS A 193 8.16 -5.67 15.69
N GLY A 194 7.32 -4.74 16.18
CA GLY A 194 7.51 -3.31 16.01
C GLY A 194 8.72 -2.70 16.74
N TRP A 195 9.41 -3.47 17.59
CA TRP A 195 10.69 -3.07 18.21
C TRP A 195 11.86 -3.99 17.83
N PHE A 196 11.62 -5.04 17.04
CA PHE A 196 12.61 -6.11 16.87
C PHE A 196 13.75 -5.75 15.92
N PHE A 197 13.43 -4.98 14.87
CA PHE A 197 14.33 -4.65 13.77
C PHE A 197 15.20 -3.43 14.06
N ASP A 198 15.94 -2.98 13.06
CA ASP A 198 17.04 -2.03 13.22
C ASP A 198 16.58 -0.57 13.27
N ASP A 199 15.40 -0.24 12.75
CA ASP A 199 14.91 1.14 12.63
C ASP A 199 13.41 1.32 12.90
N VAL A 200 13.04 2.55 13.24
CA VAL A 200 11.66 2.96 13.47
C VAL A 200 10.83 3.05 12.18
N SER A 201 11.46 3.16 11.01
CA SER A 201 10.78 3.20 9.71
C SER A 201 10.38 1.83 9.16
N GLU A 202 10.73 0.75 9.87
CA GLU A 202 10.44 -0.60 9.44
C GLU A 202 8.94 -0.90 9.36
N ILE A 203 8.56 -1.81 8.45
CA ILE A 203 7.15 -2.14 8.18
C ILE A 203 6.40 -2.61 9.44
N SER A 204 7.07 -3.35 10.33
CA SER A 204 6.49 -3.79 11.60
C SER A 204 6.21 -2.62 12.55
N THR A 205 7.07 -1.61 12.55
CA THR A 205 6.89 -0.38 13.33
C THR A 205 5.75 0.46 12.76
N VAL A 206 5.66 0.57 11.43
CA VAL A 206 4.52 1.21 10.73
C VAL A 206 3.20 0.52 11.09
N ALA A 207 3.18 -0.80 11.21
CA ALA A 207 1.98 -1.55 11.59
C ALA A 207 1.49 -1.19 13.01
N ILE A 208 2.37 -1.18 14.01
CA ILE A 208 1.96 -0.79 15.37
C ILE A 208 1.56 0.68 15.48
N LEU A 209 2.21 1.58 14.73
CA LEU A 209 1.80 2.99 14.63
C LEU A 209 0.44 3.13 13.96
N SER A 210 0.11 2.27 12.99
CA SER A 210 -1.21 2.23 12.35
C SER A 210 -2.29 1.78 13.33
N HIS A 211 -1.99 0.82 14.21
CA HIS A 211 -2.90 0.46 15.30
C HIS A 211 -3.08 1.58 16.33
N ALA A 212 -2.01 2.23 16.78
CA ALA A 212 -2.08 3.41 17.66
C ALA A 212 -2.92 4.54 17.03
N SER A 213 -2.67 4.80 15.74
CA SER A 213 -3.40 5.77 14.93
C SER A 213 -4.89 5.48 14.85
N ARG A 214 -5.27 4.21 14.65
CA ARG A 214 -6.67 3.75 14.62
C ARG A 214 -7.32 3.81 16.01
N ALA A 215 -6.61 3.42 17.07
CA ALA A 215 -7.13 3.51 18.43
C ALA A 215 -7.46 4.96 18.81
N MET A 216 -6.56 5.91 18.51
CA MET A 216 -6.81 7.35 18.73
C MET A 216 -7.99 7.87 17.90
N GLN A 217 -8.15 7.40 16.66
CA GLN A 217 -9.30 7.75 15.82
C GLN A 217 -10.61 7.29 16.47
N LEU A 218 -10.69 6.04 16.93
CA LEU A 218 -11.88 5.49 17.58
C LEU A 218 -12.17 6.17 18.93
N ALA A 219 -11.13 6.40 19.74
CA ALA A 219 -11.22 7.12 21.01
C ALA A 219 -11.84 8.51 20.83
N ARG A 220 -11.34 9.28 19.85
CA ARG A 220 -11.86 10.63 19.56
C ARG A 220 -13.32 10.60 19.13
N ARG A 221 -13.75 9.58 18.39
CA ARG A 221 -15.14 9.49 17.91
C ARG A 221 -16.15 9.30 19.05
N VAL A 222 -15.78 8.54 20.08
CA VAL A 222 -16.70 8.27 21.21
C VAL A 222 -16.57 9.33 22.30
N SER A 223 -15.35 9.78 22.60
CA SER A 223 -15.07 10.67 23.73
C SER A 223 -14.92 12.15 23.38
N GLY A 224 -14.68 12.48 22.11
CA GLY A 224 -14.28 13.81 21.67
C GLY A 224 -12.83 14.19 22.02
N ILE A 225 -12.09 13.35 22.76
CA ILE A 225 -10.73 13.64 23.25
C ILE A 225 -9.70 13.47 22.12
N TYR A 226 -8.82 14.47 21.97
CA TYR A 226 -7.75 14.45 20.98
C TYR A 226 -6.41 14.04 21.61
N LEU A 227 -6.07 12.75 21.54
CA LEU A 227 -4.83 12.19 22.09
C LEU A 227 -3.60 12.34 21.17
N GLU A 228 -3.83 12.56 19.88
CA GLU A 228 -2.77 12.54 18.86
C GLU A 228 -1.71 13.63 19.06
N GLY A 229 -2.06 14.78 19.64
CA GLY A 229 -1.09 15.82 19.99
C GLY A 229 -0.02 15.33 20.98
N GLY A 230 -0.45 14.86 22.15
CA GLY A 230 0.46 14.35 23.19
C GLY A 230 1.22 13.10 22.75
N PHE A 231 0.59 12.23 21.96
CA PHE A 231 1.27 11.07 21.37
C PHE A 231 2.45 11.49 20.49
N LEU A 232 2.24 12.45 19.58
CA LEU A 232 3.28 12.92 18.66
C LEU A 232 4.39 13.72 19.37
N GLU A 233 4.11 14.37 20.48
CA GLU A 233 5.14 15.05 21.30
C GLU A 233 6.16 14.05 21.85
N ILE A 234 5.70 12.91 22.38
CA ILE A 234 6.57 11.85 22.89
C ILE A 234 7.26 11.13 21.73
N LEU A 235 6.50 10.80 20.67
CA LEU A 235 6.99 10.06 19.52
C LEU A 235 8.14 10.76 18.78
N ARG A 236 8.24 12.10 18.88
CA ARG A 236 9.33 12.90 18.28
C ARG A 236 10.73 12.46 18.71
N GLY A 237 10.84 11.87 19.91
CA GLY A 237 12.10 11.33 20.42
C GLY A 237 12.59 10.10 19.66
N ALA A 238 11.71 9.37 18.96
CA ALA A 238 12.08 8.19 18.19
C ALA A 238 12.69 8.60 16.84
N LYS A 239 14.02 8.74 16.82
CA LYS A 239 14.79 9.13 15.64
C LYS A 239 15.07 7.94 14.73
N SER A 240 14.87 8.14 13.44
CA SER A 240 15.28 7.19 12.41
C SER A 240 16.78 7.31 12.18
N ASN A 241 17.42 6.19 11.87
CA ASN A 241 18.79 6.12 11.37
C ASN A 241 18.88 6.61 9.91
N LEU A 242 17.75 6.64 9.19
CA LEU A 242 17.62 7.19 7.84
C LEU A 242 17.34 8.70 7.87
N PRO A 243 18.24 9.56 7.32
CA PRO A 243 18.06 11.01 7.30
C PRO A 243 16.79 11.48 6.58
N GLU A 244 16.39 10.80 5.51
CA GLU A 244 15.20 11.12 4.72
C GLU A 244 13.90 10.89 5.47
N VAL A 245 13.90 9.97 6.45
CA VAL A 245 12.78 9.76 7.36
C VAL A 245 12.85 10.75 8.52
N GLY A 246 14.04 10.95 9.09
CA GLY A 246 14.28 11.88 10.20
C GLY A 246 13.77 11.34 11.54
N ASP A 247 12.46 11.37 11.78
CA ASP A 247 11.85 10.86 13.01
C ASP A 247 10.50 10.20 12.80
N ALA A 248 10.04 9.49 13.83
CA ALA A 248 8.78 8.76 13.79
C ALA A 248 7.55 9.66 13.64
N VAL A 249 7.63 10.96 13.95
CA VAL A 249 6.52 11.91 13.69
C VAL A 249 6.41 12.19 12.20
N ASN A 250 7.54 12.37 11.52
CA ASN A 250 7.54 12.51 10.06
C ASN A 250 7.00 11.23 9.41
N LEU A 251 7.52 10.06 9.79
CA LEU A 251 7.01 8.75 9.35
C LEU A 251 5.50 8.60 9.58
N TYR A 252 5.04 8.96 10.78
CA TYR A 252 3.63 8.88 11.13
C TYR A 252 2.77 9.74 10.20
N ARG A 253 3.21 10.96 9.89
CA ARG A 253 2.47 11.88 9.03
C ARG A 253 2.47 11.46 7.56
N THR A 254 3.60 10.96 7.06
CA THR A 254 3.78 10.66 5.63
C THR A 254 3.33 9.26 5.25
N VAL A 255 3.40 8.31 6.19
CA VAL A 255 3.08 6.89 5.94
C VAL A 255 1.85 6.45 6.71
N VAL A 256 1.76 6.72 8.02
CA VAL A 256 0.70 6.15 8.87
C VAL A 256 -0.64 6.85 8.71
N LEU A 257 -0.66 8.19 8.70
CA LEU A 257 -1.89 8.96 8.53
C LEU A 257 -2.60 8.66 7.20
N PRO A 258 -1.90 8.57 6.05
CA PRO A 258 -2.52 8.17 4.79
C PRO A 258 -3.04 6.73 4.75
N LEU A 259 -2.70 5.87 5.72
CA LEU A 259 -3.29 4.52 5.84
C LEU A 259 -4.61 4.52 6.62
N ARG A 260 -4.96 5.61 7.33
CA ARG A 260 -6.25 5.71 8.01
C ARG A 260 -7.39 5.55 7.00
N SER A 261 -8.36 4.73 7.41
CA SER A 261 -9.55 4.48 6.62
C SER A 261 -10.80 4.86 7.40
N ASP A 262 -11.79 5.35 6.67
CA ASP A 262 -13.16 5.60 7.12
C ASP A 262 -14.14 4.99 6.11
N LEU A 263 -15.43 4.97 6.46
CA LEU A 263 -16.47 4.42 5.59
C LEU A 263 -16.49 5.12 4.22
N ARG A 264 -16.23 6.43 4.17
CA ARG A 264 -16.17 7.19 2.92
C ARG A 264 -15.06 6.70 1.99
N ARG A 265 -13.87 6.41 2.51
CA ARG A 265 -12.77 5.85 1.72
C ARG A 265 -13.09 4.44 1.23
N VAL A 266 -13.76 3.62 2.04
CA VAL A 266 -14.22 2.28 1.62
C VAL A 266 -15.22 2.41 0.46
N VAL A 267 -16.21 3.29 0.58
CA VAL A 267 -17.17 3.58 -0.50
C VAL A 267 -16.48 4.18 -1.72
N ALA A 268 -15.47 5.04 -1.57
CA ALA A 268 -14.74 5.61 -2.70
C ALA A 268 -13.98 4.52 -3.49
N ASN A 269 -13.37 3.57 -2.77
CA ASN A 269 -12.73 2.40 -3.39
C ASN A 269 -13.75 1.48 -4.08
N PHE A 270 -14.97 1.36 -3.54
CA PHE A 270 -16.08 0.68 -4.18
C PHE A 270 -16.63 1.45 -5.41
N ALA A 271 -16.62 2.77 -5.38
CA ALA A 271 -17.11 3.63 -6.46
C ALA A 271 -16.20 3.60 -7.69
N ILE A 272 -14.88 3.72 -7.49
CA ILE A 272 -13.86 3.68 -8.57
C ILE A 272 -13.95 2.37 -9.37
N ARG A 273 -14.37 1.31 -8.70
CA ARG A 273 -14.56 -0.03 -9.26
C ARG A 273 -15.61 -0.06 -10.39
N PHE A 274 -16.66 0.76 -10.35
CA PHE A 274 -17.63 0.89 -11.46
C PHE A 274 -17.03 1.47 -12.75
N LEU A 275 -15.87 2.14 -12.67
CA LEU A 275 -15.18 2.69 -13.84
C LEU A 275 -14.43 1.61 -14.64
N LEU A 276 -14.23 0.40 -14.08
CA LEU A 276 -13.39 -0.65 -14.67
C LEU A 276 -14.21 -1.75 -15.34
N SER A 277 -15.16 -2.35 -14.61
CA SER A 277 -16.09 -3.34 -15.18
C SER A 277 -17.01 -3.87 -14.07
N GLY A 278 -18.33 -3.85 -14.33
CA GLY A 278 -19.47 -4.42 -13.61
C GLY A 278 -19.28 -4.88 -12.15
N TYR A 279 -20.06 -4.31 -11.23
CA TYR A 279 -20.05 -4.68 -9.82
C TYR A 279 -21.29 -5.48 -9.39
N PRO A 280 -21.14 -6.46 -8.47
CA PRO A 280 -22.27 -7.18 -7.91
C PRO A 280 -23.19 -6.26 -7.10
N LYS A 281 -24.43 -6.69 -6.89
CA LYS A 281 -25.41 -6.00 -6.03
C LYS A 281 -24.94 -5.86 -4.57
N SER A 282 -24.13 -6.79 -4.07
CA SER A 282 -23.53 -6.73 -2.74
C SER A 282 -22.10 -7.26 -2.76
N VAL A 283 -21.20 -6.62 -2.03
CA VAL A 283 -19.78 -6.98 -1.92
C VAL A 283 -19.32 -6.87 -0.48
N GLU A 284 -18.59 -7.89 -0.01
CA GLU A 284 -17.80 -7.79 1.22
C GLU A 284 -16.44 -7.17 0.90
N MET A 285 -16.12 -6.07 1.58
CA MET A 285 -14.95 -5.24 1.34
C MET A 285 -14.40 -4.70 2.66
N TYR A 286 -13.21 -5.15 3.06
CA TYR A 286 -12.53 -4.71 4.27
C TYR A 286 -13.40 -4.79 5.52
N ASN A 287 -14.03 -5.96 5.72
CA ASN A 287 -14.95 -6.27 6.83
C ASN A 287 -16.22 -5.40 6.87
N CYS A 288 -16.45 -4.60 5.83
CA CYS A 288 -17.70 -3.94 5.56
C CYS A 288 -18.49 -4.72 4.51
N GLU A 289 -19.80 -4.80 4.70
CA GLU A 289 -20.74 -5.18 3.65
C GLU A 289 -21.20 -3.92 2.94
N ILE A 290 -21.11 -3.89 1.62
CA ILE A 290 -21.61 -2.80 0.80
C ILE A 290 -22.73 -3.35 -0.08
N GLU A 291 -23.94 -2.85 0.13
CA GLU A 291 -25.07 -3.09 -0.74
C GLU A 291 -25.23 -1.90 -1.70
N ASN A 292 -25.21 -2.21 -3.00
CA ASN A 292 -25.54 -1.24 -4.03
C ASN A 292 -27.06 -1.06 -4.11
N LEU A 293 -27.55 0.12 -3.72
CA LEU A 293 -28.97 0.44 -3.78
C LEU A 293 -29.36 0.84 -5.21
N GLU A 294 -28.58 1.76 -5.78
CA GLU A 294 -28.73 2.21 -7.15
C GLU A 294 -27.39 2.69 -7.70
N THR A 295 -27.15 2.45 -8.99
CA THR A 295 -25.99 3.01 -9.68
C THR A 295 -26.36 3.28 -11.13
N LYS A 296 -25.90 4.41 -11.65
CA LYS A 296 -25.98 4.77 -13.05
C LYS A 296 -24.57 5.05 -13.57
N VAL A 297 -24.23 4.40 -14.67
CA VAL A 297 -22.99 4.66 -15.41
C VAL A 297 -23.33 5.41 -16.70
N ILE A 298 -22.64 6.50 -16.95
CA ILE A 298 -22.83 7.40 -18.10
C ILE A 298 -21.48 7.52 -18.81
N GLN A 299 -21.46 7.24 -20.10
CA GLN A 299 -20.27 7.37 -20.94
C GLN A 299 -20.45 8.55 -21.91
N GLY A 300 -19.38 9.33 -22.13
CA GLY A 300 -19.38 10.44 -23.08
C GLY A 300 -17.95 10.87 -23.42
N ASP A 301 -17.64 11.05 -24.72
CA ASP A 301 -16.35 11.55 -25.22
C ASP A 301 -15.08 10.90 -24.62
N GLY A 302 -15.13 9.58 -24.38
CA GLY A 302 -14.01 8.82 -23.78
C GLY A 302 -13.88 8.98 -22.26
N GLN A 303 -14.88 9.58 -21.61
CA GLN A 303 -15.02 9.74 -20.17
C GLN A 303 -16.14 8.85 -19.65
N THR A 304 -16.03 8.42 -18.40
CA THR A 304 -17.06 7.60 -17.74
C THR A 304 -17.40 8.20 -16.39
N LEU A 305 -18.67 8.45 -16.13
CA LEU A 305 -19.19 8.85 -14.82
C LEU A 305 -20.00 7.70 -14.25
N ALA A 306 -19.71 7.29 -13.02
CA ALA A 306 -20.55 6.40 -12.23
C ALA A 306 -21.08 7.17 -11.01
N ILE A 307 -22.39 7.19 -10.84
CA ILE A 307 -23.06 7.82 -9.69
C ILE A 307 -24.01 6.83 -9.06
N GLY A 308 -24.18 6.89 -7.75
CA GLY A 308 -25.08 5.97 -7.08
C GLY A 308 -25.14 6.15 -5.58
N SER A 309 -25.99 5.33 -4.99
CA SER A 309 -26.27 5.31 -3.56
C SER A 309 -25.97 3.90 -3.04
N VAL A 310 -25.25 3.82 -1.93
CA VAL A 310 -24.85 2.56 -1.31
C VAL A 310 -25.21 2.55 0.16
N ARG A 311 -25.49 1.35 0.67
CA ARG A 311 -25.61 1.09 2.10
C ARG A 311 -24.38 0.32 2.55
N ILE A 312 -23.62 0.90 3.48
CA ILE A 312 -22.41 0.29 4.02
C ILE A 312 -22.65 -0.11 5.48
N LEU A 313 -22.35 -1.36 5.83
CA LEU A 313 -22.37 -1.89 7.19
C LEU A 313 -20.97 -2.40 7.56
N CYS A 314 -20.31 -1.78 8.53
CA CYS A 314 -19.04 -2.28 9.08
C CYS A 314 -19.32 -3.31 10.17
N ARG A 315 -18.94 -4.58 9.95
CA ARG A 315 -19.22 -5.66 10.92
C ARG A 315 -18.47 -5.48 12.23
N GLU A 316 -17.32 -4.80 12.23
CA GLU A 316 -16.56 -4.58 13.46
C GLU A 316 -17.18 -3.57 14.40
N THR A 317 -17.74 -2.49 13.85
CA THR A 317 -18.32 -1.40 14.65
C THR A 317 -19.84 -1.41 14.66
N LEU A 318 -20.47 -2.26 13.84
CA LEU A 318 -21.91 -2.29 13.54
C LEU A 318 -22.44 -0.98 12.94
N GLU A 319 -21.54 -0.13 12.45
CA GLU A 319 -21.92 1.13 11.83
C GLU A 319 -22.59 0.88 10.50
N GLU A 320 -23.81 1.38 10.35
CA GLU A 320 -24.56 1.38 9.10
C GLU A 320 -24.79 2.82 8.64
N GLU A 321 -24.35 3.14 7.43
CA GLU A 321 -24.62 4.43 6.79
C GLU A 321 -25.07 4.25 5.34
N THR A 322 -25.94 5.14 4.86
CA THR A 322 -26.24 5.28 3.44
C THR A 322 -25.48 6.47 2.89
N MET A 323 -24.72 6.24 1.81
CA MET A 323 -23.83 7.22 1.20
C MET A 323 -24.07 7.32 -0.30
N ASP A 324 -23.95 8.53 -0.81
CA ASP A 324 -23.92 8.79 -2.24
C ASP A 324 -22.47 8.85 -2.70
N PHE A 325 -22.21 8.34 -3.90
CA PHE A 325 -20.90 8.41 -4.53
C PHE A 325 -21.00 8.98 -5.94
N VAL A 326 -19.92 9.66 -6.32
CA VAL A 326 -19.63 10.03 -7.71
C VAL A 326 -18.22 9.56 -8.02
N ALA A 327 -18.06 8.75 -9.05
CA ALA A 327 -16.77 8.34 -9.58
C ALA A 327 -16.65 8.79 -11.04
N LEU A 328 -15.50 9.34 -11.39
CA LEU A 328 -15.23 9.90 -12.70
C LEU A 328 -13.93 9.33 -13.26
N TRP A 329 -14.02 8.82 -14.48
CA TRP A 329 -12.89 8.55 -15.37
C TRP A 329 -12.80 9.67 -16.41
N GLN A 330 -11.76 10.49 -16.34
CA GLN A 330 -11.42 11.52 -17.33
C GLN A 330 -9.91 11.63 -17.48
N GLY A 331 -9.26 10.56 -17.91
CA GLY A 331 -7.80 10.46 -17.88
C GLY A 331 -7.20 10.40 -16.48
N ARG A 332 -8.00 10.58 -15.42
CA ARG A 332 -7.72 10.27 -14.01
C ARG A 332 -8.92 9.55 -13.42
N MET A 333 -8.69 8.74 -12.39
CA MET A 333 -9.76 8.16 -11.56
C MET A 333 -9.96 9.04 -10.34
N LEU A 334 -11.14 9.63 -10.25
CA LEU A 334 -11.55 10.45 -9.13
C LEU A 334 -12.83 9.87 -8.54
N ALA A 335 -13.00 10.01 -7.23
CA ALA A 335 -14.25 9.74 -6.55
C ALA A 335 -14.52 10.74 -5.44
N TRP A 336 -15.80 11.00 -5.20
CA TRP A 336 -16.32 11.79 -4.09
C TRP A 336 -17.40 10.97 -3.39
N VAL A 337 -17.41 11.03 -2.06
CA VAL A 337 -18.39 10.33 -1.24
C VAL A 337 -18.93 11.23 -0.14
N SER A 338 -20.25 11.28 0.01
CA SER A 338 -20.91 12.00 1.09
C SER A 338 -22.13 11.23 1.59
N LYS A 339 -22.75 11.74 2.66
CA LYS A 339 -23.98 11.14 3.19
C LYS A 339 -25.08 11.23 2.14
N SER A 340 -25.96 10.23 2.12
CA SER A 340 -27.02 10.20 1.12
C SER A 340 -27.93 11.43 1.21
N GLY A 341 -28.25 12.01 0.04
CA GLY A 341 -29.02 13.24 -0.09
C GLY A 341 -28.20 14.53 0.05
N ALA A 342 -26.87 14.45 0.23
CA ALA A 342 -26.01 15.63 0.25
C ALA A 342 -25.91 16.32 -1.12
N TRP A 343 -26.14 15.57 -2.21
CA TRP A 343 -26.05 16.07 -3.58
C TRP A 343 -27.28 15.65 -4.40
N SER A 344 -27.63 16.43 -5.41
CA SER A 344 -28.53 15.96 -6.47
C SER A 344 -27.71 15.13 -7.48
N LEU A 345 -27.78 13.80 -7.36
CA LEU A 345 -27.14 12.91 -8.33
C LEU A 345 -27.66 13.13 -9.76
N GLY A 346 -28.93 13.56 -9.89
CA GLY A 346 -29.53 13.94 -11.17
C GLY A 346 -28.83 15.14 -11.82
N ASP A 347 -28.60 16.20 -11.04
CA ASP A 347 -27.97 17.44 -11.53
C ASP A 347 -26.51 17.19 -11.91
N ILE A 348 -25.79 16.38 -11.12
CA ILE A 348 -24.41 15.97 -11.45
C ILE A 348 -24.37 15.17 -12.76
N ALA A 349 -25.34 14.28 -12.95
CA ALA A 349 -25.46 13.51 -14.17
C ALA A 349 -25.75 14.39 -15.40
N GLU A 350 -26.55 15.44 -15.24
CA GLU A 350 -26.86 16.41 -16.29
C GLU A 350 -25.66 17.31 -16.59
N LEU A 351 -25.00 17.82 -15.55
CA LEU A 351 -23.76 18.59 -15.65
C LEU A 351 -22.69 17.85 -16.47
N PHE A 352 -22.51 16.55 -16.20
CA PHE A 352 -21.59 15.72 -16.97
C PHE A 352 -21.99 15.57 -18.44
N ARG A 353 -23.29 15.40 -18.75
CA ARG A 353 -23.77 15.27 -20.13
C ARG A 353 -23.61 16.57 -20.92
N GLU A 354 -23.85 17.71 -20.29
CA GLU A 354 -23.82 19.01 -20.96
C GLU A 354 -22.41 19.60 -21.09
N ARG A 355 -21.58 19.43 -20.05
CA ARG A 355 -20.30 20.15 -19.91
C ARG A 355 -19.09 19.23 -19.70
N GLY A 356 -19.30 17.91 -19.64
CA GLY A 356 -18.25 16.91 -19.44
C GLY A 356 -17.71 16.83 -18.01
N GLY A 357 -16.75 15.93 -17.78
CA GLY A 357 -16.17 15.65 -16.47
C GLY A 357 -15.44 16.83 -15.82
N GLY A 358 -14.90 17.76 -16.62
CA GLY A 358 -14.20 18.94 -16.09
C GLY A 358 -15.11 19.80 -15.21
N ALA A 359 -16.36 19.97 -15.62
CA ALA A 359 -17.35 20.71 -14.85
C ALA A 359 -17.75 19.99 -13.55
N VAL A 360 -17.74 18.66 -13.54
CA VAL A 360 -17.98 17.85 -12.32
C VAL A 360 -16.82 18.04 -11.33
N VAL A 361 -15.58 18.03 -11.82
CA VAL A 361 -14.40 18.29 -10.98
C VAL A 361 -14.45 19.69 -10.37
N ASP A 362 -14.78 20.71 -11.17
CA ASP A 362 -14.86 22.09 -10.70
C ASP A 362 -15.99 22.26 -9.65
N HIS A 363 -17.14 21.62 -9.87
CA HIS A 363 -18.24 21.58 -8.89
C HIS A 363 -17.79 21.05 -7.53
N PHE A 364 -17.13 19.88 -7.49
CA PHE A 364 -16.67 19.32 -6.21
C PHE A 364 -15.50 20.08 -5.58
N ARG A 365 -14.68 20.75 -6.39
CA ARG A 365 -13.65 21.65 -5.88
C ARG A 365 -14.27 22.87 -5.18
N GLU A 366 -15.33 23.43 -5.73
CA GLU A 366 -16.05 24.57 -5.16
C GLU A 366 -16.79 24.22 -3.85
N THR A 367 -17.35 23.01 -3.76
CA THR A 367 -18.00 22.54 -2.52
C THR A 367 -17.00 22.17 -1.42
N GLY A 368 -15.72 21.96 -1.76
CA GLY A 368 -14.68 21.56 -0.82
C GLY A 368 -14.79 20.11 -0.36
N GLU A 369 -15.54 19.28 -1.09
CA GLU A 369 -15.65 17.84 -0.81
C GLU A 369 -14.31 17.15 -1.03
N LYS A 370 -14.03 16.13 -0.20
CA LYS A 370 -12.78 15.38 -0.32
C LYS A 370 -12.77 14.58 -1.63
N GLU A 371 -11.76 14.82 -2.45
CA GLU A 371 -11.46 14.06 -3.65
C GLU A 371 -10.60 12.83 -3.30
N TYR A 372 -11.03 11.65 -3.75
CA TYR A 372 -10.28 10.41 -3.65
C TYR A 372 -9.70 10.03 -5.02
N SER A 373 -8.39 9.78 -5.09
CA SER A 373 -7.71 9.36 -6.32
C SER A 373 -7.20 7.93 -6.25
N ILE A 374 -6.61 7.47 -7.34
CA ILE A 374 -5.91 6.17 -7.44
C ILE A 374 -4.85 5.96 -6.34
N SER A 375 -4.29 7.05 -5.81
CA SER A 375 -3.29 7.03 -4.72
C SER A 375 -3.90 6.60 -3.39
N GLU A 376 -5.19 6.86 -3.17
CA GLU A 376 -5.93 6.47 -1.96
C GLU A 376 -6.60 5.09 -2.10
N LEU A 377 -6.44 4.42 -3.25
CA LEU A 377 -6.86 3.03 -3.39
C LEU A 377 -6.09 2.12 -2.44
N PHE A 378 -6.82 1.22 -1.80
CA PHE A 378 -6.21 0.14 -1.04
C PHE A 378 -5.49 -0.84 -1.97
N ASP A 379 -4.53 -1.58 -1.42
CA ASP A 379 -3.62 -2.42 -2.20
C ASP A 379 -4.34 -3.48 -3.04
N ARG A 380 -5.44 -4.08 -2.54
CA ARG A 380 -6.19 -5.09 -3.29
C ARG A 380 -6.82 -4.49 -4.54
N GLU A 381 -7.46 -3.34 -4.42
CA GLU A 381 -8.11 -2.61 -5.51
C GLU A 381 -7.06 -2.05 -6.46
N ARG A 382 -5.96 -1.49 -5.94
CA ARG A 382 -4.84 -1.04 -6.76
C ARG A 382 -4.28 -2.17 -7.62
N ARG A 383 -4.07 -3.37 -7.05
CA ARG A 383 -3.62 -4.55 -7.81
C ARG A 383 -4.66 -5.04 -8.79
N ALA A 384 -5.96 -5.02 -8.43
CA ALA A 384 -7.04 -5.39 -9.34
C ALA A 384 -7.13 -4.44 -10.53
N LEU A 385 -7.01 -3.14 -10.26
CA LEU A 385 -6.91 -2.09 -11.25
C LEU A 385 -5.71 -2.32 -12.15
N ILE A 386 -4.50 -2.47 -11.61
CA ILE A 386 -3.29 -2.79 -12.41
C ILE A 386 -3.51 -3.99 -13.32
N ARG A 387 -4.07 -5.09 -12.82
CA ARG A 387 -4.38 -6.28 -13.64
C ARG A 387 -5.40 -6.00 -14.75
N HIS A 388 -6.44 -5.23 -14.44
CA HIS A 388 -7.46 -4.86 -15.41
C HIS A 388 -6.90 -3.94 -16.49
N LEU A 389 -6.10 -2.95 -16.10
CA LEU A 389 -5.40 -2.06 -17.02
C LEU A 389 -4.43 -2.84 -17.93
N LEU A 390 -3.80 -3.90 -17.40
CA LEU A 390 -2.92 -4.79 -18.15
C LEU A 390 -3.64 -5.80 -19.05
N SER A 391 -4.98 -5.82 -19.09
CA SER A 391 -5.70 -6.80 -19.92
C SER A 391 -5.54 -6.48 -21.43
N PRO A 392 -5.45 -7.50 -22.30
CA PRO A 392 -5.17 -7.32 -23.73
C PRO A 392 -6.17 -6.40 -24.45
N ASP A 393 -7.44 -6.44 -24.04
CA ASP A 393 -8.53 -5.68 -24.65
C ASP A 393 -8.49 -4.20 -24.23
N LEU A 394 -8.08 -3.91 -22.98
CA LEU A 394 -7.96 -2.54 -22.50
C LEU A 394 -6.69 -1.86 -22.95
N LEU A 395 -5.61 -2.55 -23.34
CA LEU A 395 -4.35 -1.88 -23.73
C LEU A 395 -4.52 -0.79 -24.81
N VAL A 396 -5.57 -0.85 -25.65
CA VAL A 396 -5.89 0.17 -26.66
C VAL A 396 -6.65 1.36 -26.07
N GLU A 397 -7.64 1.13 -25.20
CA GLU A 397 -8.34 2.22 -24.47
C GLU A 397 -7.48 2.82 -23.38
N LEU A 398 -6.68 2.01 -22.71
CA LEU A 398 -5.66 2.35 -21.73
C LEU A 398 -4.55 3.19 -22.37
N ARG A 399 -4.14 2.91 -23.61
CA ARG A 399 -3.26 3.82 -24.37
C ARG A 399 -3.91 5.20 -24.48
N LYS A 400 -5.16 5.30 -24.98
CA LYS A 400 -5.89 6.58 -25.03
C LYS A 400 -6.15 7.24 -23.67
N SER A 401 -6.31 6.44 -22.62
CA SER A 401 -6.68 6.83 -21.26
C SER A 401 -5.46 7.25 -20.41
N ILE A 402 -4.33 6.55 -20.56
CA ILE A 402 -3.01 6.92 -20.02
C ILE A 402 -2.43 8.10 -20.82
N MET A 403 -2.72 8.22 -22.12
CA MET A 403 -2.48 9.44 -22.90
C MET A 403 -3.23 10.67 -22.37
N GLN A 404 -4.33 10.47 -21.63
CA GLN A 404 -5.07 11.53 -20.95
C GLN A 404 -4.66 11.74 -19.49
N LEU A 405 -3.75 10.93 -18.93
CA LEU A 405 -3.00 11.26 -17.71
C LEU A 405 -2.01 12.39 -18.03
N ARG A 406 -2.50 13.57 -18.45
CA ARG A 406 -1.71 14.76 -18.81
C ARG A 406 -0.91 15.37 -17.64
N PHE A 407 -0.96 14.72 -16.48
CA PHE A 407 -0.31 15.13 -15.26
C PHE A 407 0.00 13.88 -14.45
N ILE A 408 1.28 13.61 -14.23
CA ILE A 408 1.68 12.71 -13.18
C ILE A 408 1.32 13.37 -11.86
N GLU A 409 0.39 12.75 -11.13
CA GLU A 409 0.27 13.02 -9.71
C GLU A 409 1.63 12.72 -9.06
N PRO A 410 2.23 13.65 -8.31
CA PRO A 410 3.53 13.46 -7.67
C PRO A 410 3.64 12.21 -6.79
N ASN A 411 2.48 11.60 -6.45
CA ASN A 411 2.31 10.46 -5.56
C ASN A 411 1.70 9.23 -6.25
N LEU A 412 1.77 9.13 -7.58
CA LEU A 412 1.31 7.93 -8.27
C LEU A 412 2.08 6.70 -7.73
N PRO A 413 1.40 5.59 -7.35
CA PRO A 413 2.08 4.38 -6.90
C PRO A 413 3.13 3.89 -7.91
N THR A 414 4.25 3.35 -7.43
CA THR A 414 5.39 2.94 -8.27
C THR A 414 4.98 2.03 -9.42
N GLU A 415 4.05 1.10 -9.17
CA GLU A 415 3.55 0.16 -10.16
C GLU A 415 2.81 0.86 -11.29
N LEU A 416 2.01 1.90 -10.98
CA LEU A 416 1.29 2.69 -11.96
C LEU A 416 2.21 3.65 -12.71
N ARG A 417 3.27 4.16 -12.06
CA ARG A 417 4.34 4.89 -12.75
C ARG A 417 5.04 4.02 -13.78
N LEU A 418 5.31 2.76 -13.44
CA LEU A 418 5.92 1.81 -14.36
C LEU A 418 4.99 1.49 -15.54
N LEU A 419 3.68 1.33 -15.31
CA LEU A 419 2.72 1.15 -16.39
C LEU A 419 2.61 2.37 -17.31
N TRP A 420 2.56 3.57 -16.71
CA TRP A 420 2.60 4.83 -17.46
C TRP A 420 3.87 4.92 -18.30
N LEU A 421 5.03 4.59 -17.71
CA LEU A 421 6.32 4.58 -18.40
C LEU A 421 6.31 3.60 -19.58
N VAL A 422 5.80 2.38 -19.40
CA VAL A 422 5.71 1.41 -20.50
C VAL A 422 4.80 1.92 -21.62
N ALA A 423 3.67 2.55 -21.28
CA ALA A 423 2.72 3.07 -22.26
C ALA A 423 3.31 4.26 -23.07
N ILE A 424 3.87 5.27 -22.39
CA ILE A 424 4.46 6.44 -23.05
C ILE A 424 5.65 6.06 -23.93
N LEU A 425 6.43 5.05 -23.55
CA LEU A 425 7.55 4.54 -24.36
C LEU A 425 7.07 3.81 -25.61
N ALA A 426 5.99 3.02 -25.52
CA ALA A 426 5.41 2.34 -26.67
C ALA A 426 4.85 3.33 -27.71
N GLU A 427 4.24 4.42 -27.26
CA GLU A 427 3.70 5.46 -28.15
C GLU A 427 4.76 6.38 -28.70
N LEU A 428 5.76 6.76 -27.90
CA LEU A 428 6.90 7.51 -28.39
C LEU A 428 7.56 6.76 -29.56
N ARG A 429 7.69 5.44 -29.44
CA ARG A 429 8.14 4.59 -30.54
C ARG A 429 7.17 4.64 -31.73
N GLY A 430 5.87 4.46 -31.51
CA GLY A 430 4.86 4.52 -32.57
C GLY A 430 4.81 5.88 -33.31
N ALA A 431 4.94 6.99 -32.60
CA ALA A 431 5.00 8.34 -33.16
C ALA A 431 6.26 8.54 -34.03
N VAL A 432 7.41 7.99 -33.60
CA VAL A 432 8.63 7.99 -34.41
C VAL A 432 8.47 7.09 -35.66
N GLU A 433 7.83 5.93 -35.54
CA GLU A 433 7.53 5.03 -36.67
C GLU A 433 6.60 5.71 -37.70
N ALA A 434 5.57 6.42 -37.21
CA ALA A 434 4.61 7.19 -38.00
C ALA A 434 5.14 8.56 -38.47
N GLN A 435 6.37 8.93 -38.11
CA GLN A 435 7.02 10.20 -38.45
C GLN A 435 6.32 11.45 -37.88
N ASN A 436 5.55 11.30 -36.79
CA ASN A 436 4.92 12.40 -36.06
C ASN A 436 5.87 12.99 -34.99
N PHE A 437 6.91 13.71 -35.43
CA PHE A 437 7.97 14.22 -34.55
C PHE A 437 7.54 15.39 -33.63
N GLU A 438 6.42 16.05 -33.93
CA GLU A 438 5.85 17.08 -33.05
C GLU A 438 5.18 16.46 -31.82
N GLU A 439 4.48 15.34 -32.00
CA GLU A 439 3.91 14.55 -30.91
C GLU A 439 5.01 13.84 -30.11
N ALA A 440 5.97 13.21 -30.80
CA ALA A 440 7.12 12.58 -30.15
C ALA A 440 7.92 13.58 -29.27
N GLY A 441 8.10 14.82 -29.76
CA GLY A 441 8.79 15.87 -28.99
C GLY A 441 8.06 16.27 -27.71
N ARG A 442 6.72 16.31 -27.71
CA ARG A 442 5.92 16.56 -26.50
C ARG A 442 6.07 15.43 -25.48
N MET A 443 6.01 14.17 -25.92
CA MET A 443 6.18 12.99 -25.06
C MET A 443 7.57 12.95 -24.38
N VAL A 444 8.63 13.36 -25.08
CA VAL A 444 10.00 13.43 -24.52
C VAL A 444 10.12 14.48 -23.42
N GLN A 445 9.49 15.66 -23.59
CA GLN A 445 9.49 16.68 -22.55
C GLN A 445 8.74 16.20 -21.29
N GLU A 446 7.68 15.41 -21.48
CA GLU A 446 6.92 14.81 -20.39
C GLU A 446 7.74 13.74 -19.66
N LEU A 447 8.38 12.82 -20.38
CA LEU A 447 9.32 11.84 -19.81
C LEU A 447 10.38 12.53 -18.93
N ARG A 448 10.97 13.63 -19.38
CA ARG A 448 12.00 14.34 -18.60
C ARG A 448 11.51 14.95 -17.30
N ARG A 449 10.26 15.42 -17.24
CA ARG A 449 9.65 15.91 -15.99
C ARG A 449 9.56 14.82 -14.92
N THR A 450 9.67 13.56 -15.33
CA THR A 450 9.62 12.38 -14.45
C THR A 450 11.00 11.83 -14.08
N GLY A 451 12.07 12.47 -14.56
CA GLY A 451 13.44 12.01 -14.37
C GLY A 451 13.85 10.84 -15.27
N PHE A 452 13.05 10.48 -16.27
CA PHE A 452 13.36 9.43 -17.23
C PHE A 452 13.80 9.99 -18.58
N GLU A 453 14.85 9.41 -19.16
CA GLU A 453 15.31 9.74 -20.52
C GLU A 453 14.73 8.75 -21.55
N PRO A 454 14.57 9.17 -22.82
CA PRO A 454 14.10 8.29 -23.88
C PRO A 454 15.05 7.09 -24.11
N PRO A 455 14.53 5.88 -24.38
CA PRO A 455 15.32 4.69 -24.66
C PRO A 455 16.21 4.87 -25.90
N VAL A 456 17.36 4.19 -25.91
CA VAL A 456 18.34 4.26 -27.00
C VAL A 456 17.75 3.77 -28.32
N GLU A 457 16.80 2.84 -28.26
CA GLU A 457 16.08 2.25 -29.39
C GLU A 457 15.23 3.30 -30.12
N VAL A 458 14.55 4.18 -29.39
CA VAL A 458 13.77 5.30 -29.96
C VAL A 458 14.69 6.28 -30.67
N VAL A 459 15.85 6.60 -30.07
CA VAL A 459 16.86 7.49 -30.67
C VAL A 459 17.44 6.88 -31.96
N SER A 460 17.71 5.58 -31.93
CA SER A 460 18.25 4.83 -33.06
C SER A 460 17.26 4.78 -34.23
N LEU A 461 15.97 4.58 -33.92
CA LEU A 461 14.88 4.58 -34.88
C LEU A 461 14.66 5.95 -35.53
N ALA A 462 14.70 7.02 -34.74
CA ALA A 462 14.61 8.39 -35.26
C ALA A 462 15.81 8.74 -36.17
N ARG A 463 17.02 8.29 -35.81
CA ARG A 463 18.22 8.42 -36.66
C ARG A 463 18.13 7.62 -37.96
N GLN A 464 17.50 6.45 -37.94
CA GLN A 464 17.24 5.68 -39.14
C GLN A 464 16.25 6.43 -40.05
N LYS A 465 15.13 6.92 -39.51
CA LYS A 465 14.13 7.71 -40.26
C LYS A 465 14.71 8.98 -40.85
N LEU A 466 15.58 9.68 -40.13
CA LEU A 466 16.30 10.84 -40.65
C LEU A 466 17.17 10.48 -41.85
N ARG A 467 17.91 9.36 -41.80
CA ARG A 467 18.73 8.88 -42.93
C ARG A 467 17.87 8.52 -44.15
N GLU A 468 16.73 7.87 -43.94
CA GLU A 468 15.75 7.57 -45.00
C GLU A 468 15.22 8.87 -45.65
N LEU A 469 14.86 9.86 -44.84
CA LEU A 469 14.32 11.14 -45.31
C LEU A 469 15.38 12.01 -45.99
N LEU A 470 16.63 11.98 -45.54
CA LEU A 470 17.77 12.63 -46.21
C LEU A 470 18.11 11.98 -47.55
N GLY A 471 17.73 10.71 -47.78
CA GLY A 471 17.78 10.06 -49.08
C GLY A 471 16.64 10.49 -50.02
N SER A 472 15.61 11.15 -49.49
CA SER A 472 14.43 11.63 -50.24
C SER A 472 14.44 13.17 -50.39
N SER A 473 13.67 13.73 -51.32
CA SER A 473 13.51 15.19 -51.52
C SER A 473 12.60 15.87 -50.47
N ARG A 474 12.43 15.25 -49.28
CA ARG A 474 11.53 15.72 -48.20
C ARG A 474 12.27 16.45 -47.08
N LEU A 475 12.94 17.55 -47.43
CA LEU A 475 13.81 18.32 -46.51
C LEU A 475 13.10 18.89 -45.27
N ARG A 476 11.84 19.33 -45.40
CA ARG A 476 11.08 19.87 -44.25
C ARG A 476 10.77 18.80 -43.20
N GLU A 477 10.58 17.55 -43.62
CA GLU A 477 10.36 16.42 -42.70
C GLU A 477 11.67 16.04 -42.00
N ALA A 478 12.79 16.05 -42.72
CA ALA A 478 14.12 15.83 -42.17
C ALA A 478 14.50 16.87 -41.09
N GLU A 479 14.12 18.14 -41.28
CA GLU A 479 14.33 19.20 -40.28
C GLU A 479 13.52 18.98 -38.99
N ARG A 480 12.31 18.44 -39.08
CA ARG A 480 11.50 18.10 -37.91
C ARG A 480 12.12 16.94 -37.12
N VAL A 481 12.65 15.93 -37.81
CA VAL A 481 13.37 14.82 -37.16
C VAL A 481 14.65 15.30 -36.50
N ALA A 482 15.38 16.21 -37.15
CA ALA A 482 16.59 16.84 -36.61
C ALA A 482 16.29 17.64 -35.32
N GLY A 483 15.21 18.43 -35.31
CA GLY A 483 14.75 19.15 -34.13
C GLY A 483 14.39 18.21 -32.97
N PHE A 484 13.71 17.09 -33.26
CA PHE A 484 13.42 16.05 -32.27
C PHE A 484 14.69 15.38 -31.73
N LEU A 485 15.66 15.02 -32.57
CA LEU A 485 16.92 14.41 -32.11
C LEU A 485 17.73 15.34 -31.22
N ASN A 486 17.74 16.64 -31.51
CA ASN A 486 18.39 17.64 -30.67
C ASN A 486 17.68 17.84 -29.32
N LEU A 487 16.35 17.68 -29.30
CA LEU A 487 15.57 17.64 -28.06
C LEU A 487 15.97 16.42 -27.21
N VAL A 488 16.10 15.24 -27.81
CA VAL A 488 16.41 13.99 -27.08
C VAL A 488 17.87 13.92 -26.62
N ARG A 489 18.83 14.43 -27.39
CA ARG A 489 20.24 14.55 -26.98
C ARG A 489 20.84 15.87 -27.47
N PRO A 490 20.83 16.91 -26.63
CA PRO A 490 21.44 18.19 -26.98
C PRO A 490 22.93 18.04 -27.28
N GLY A 491 23.37 18.49 -28.45
CA GLY A 491 24.80 18.67 -28.78
C GLY A 491 25.55 17.48 -29.39
N ILE A 492 24.91 16.36 -29.74
CA ILE A 492 25.62 15.20 -30.33
C ILE A 492 25.83 15.30 -31.85
N ASP A 493 24.97 15.99 -32.61
CA ASP A 493 25.03 15.93 -34.08
C ASP A 493 25.28 17.32 -34.71
N GLY A 494 26.44 17.92 -34.45
CA GLY A 494 26.92 19.15 -35.14
C GLY A 494 27.09 19.02 -36.66
N TRP A 495 27.01 17.79 -37.18
CA TRP A 495 26.99 17.47 -38.60
C TRP A 495 25.64 17.75 -39.27
N LEU A 496 24.52 17.62 -38.55
CA LEU A 496 23.19 17.61 -39.12
C LEU A 496 22.67 19.01 -39.58
N PRO A 497 22.87 20.10 -38.81
CA PRO A 497 22.58 21.45 -39.30
C PRO A 497 23.43 21.83 -40.52
N ARG A 498 24.67 21.34 -40.58
CA ARG A 498 25.59 21.57 -41.70
C ARG A 498 25.14 20.80 -42.96
N ALA A 499 24.74 19.53 -42.82
CA ALA A 499 24.23 18.73 -43.93
C ALA A 499 22.93 19.29 -44.52
N LEU A 500 21.99 19.73 -43.68
CA LEU A 500 20.73 20.36 -44.12
C LEU A 500 20.97 21.74 -44.76
N ALA A 501 21.90 22.54 -44.22
CA ALA A 501 22.30 23.81 -44.82
C ALA A 501 22.99 23.61 -46.19
N MET A 502 23.92 22.66 -46.30
CA MET A 502 24.61 22.34 -47.56
C MET A 502 23.64 21.80 -48.62
N ARG A 503 22.62 21.03 -48.24
CA ARG A 503 21.60 20.50 -49.17
C ARG A 503 20.64 21.59 -49.67
N ARG A 504 20.23 22.53 -48.80
CA ARG A 504 19.48 23.75 -49.21
C ARG A 504 20.28 24.63 -50.17
N ILE A 505 21.60 24.74 -49.97
CA ILE A 505 22.50 25.46 -50.88
C ILE A 505 22.58 24.72 -52.23
N ALA A 506 22.69 23.38 -52.22
CA ALA A 506 22.75 22.57 -53.43
C ALA A 506 21.47 22.57 -54.28
N GLU A 507 20.29 22.79 -53.69
CA GLU A 507 19.02 22.96 -54.43
C GLU A 507 18.93 24.29 -55.20
N GLY A 508 19.81 25.27 -54.92
CA GLY A 508 19.90 26.56 -55.61
C GLY A 508 21.09 26.70 -56.58
N CYS A 509 21.96 25.68 -56.71
CA CYS A 509 23.17 25.70 -57.53
C CYS A 509 22.98 24.98 -58.89
N ARG A 510 23.87 25.23 -59.86
CA ARG A 510 23.84 24.50 -61.15
C ARG A 510 24.21 23.02 -60.91
N PRO A 511 23.73 22.07 -61.73
CA PRO A 511 23.89 20.63 -61.48
C PRO A 511 25.35 20.17 -61.23
N GLU A 512 26.30 20.80 -61.91
CA GLU A 512 27.74 20.50 -61.81
C GLU A 512 28.36 20.96 -60.47
N GLU A 513 27.84 22.04 -59.88
CA GLU A 513 28.29 22.59 -58.59
C GLU A 513 27.69 21.81 -57.41
N ALA A 514 26.46 21.29 -57.58
CA ALA A 514 25.78 20.46 -56.58
C ALA A 514 26.48 19.09 -56.37
N GLU A 515 27.07 18.51 -57.42
CA GLU A 515 27.81 17.23 -57.37
C GLU A 515 29.10 17.36 -56.55
N ILE A 516 29.79 18.50 -56.67
CA ILE A 516 31.03 18.80 -55.93
C ILE A 516 30.74 19.02 -54.44
N LEU A 517 29.65 19.73 -54.12
CA LEU A 517 29.22 19.96 -52.74
C LEU A 517 28.78 18.68 -52.03
N ARG A 518 28.16 17.72 -52.75
CA ARG A 518 27.82 16.39 -52.22
C ARG A 518 29.07 15.58 -51.86
N ARG A 519 30.07 15.55 -52.75
CA ARG A 519 31.36 14.88 -52.52
C ARG A 519 32.15 15.42 -51.32
N ILE A 520 32.13 16.74 -51.11
CA ILE A 520 32.81 17.38 -49.96
C ILE A 520 32.08 17.11 -48.63
N ALA A 521 30.75 16.90 -48.66
CA ALA A 521 29.94 16.63 -47.48
C ALA A 521 29.92 15.16 -47.01
N GLY A 522 30.49 14.25 -47.82
CA GLY A 522 30.52 12.82 -47.51
C GLY A 522 29.16 12.12 -47.62
N VAL A 523 28.29 12.57 -48.54
CA VAL A 523 26.99 11.96 -48.86
C VAL A 523 26.96 11.55 -50.32
#